data_AF-A0A0M3JFQ5-F1
#
_entry.id   AF-A0A0M3JFQ5-F1
#
_cell.length_a   1.000
_cell.length_b   1.000
_cell.length_c   1.000
_cell.angle_alpha   90.00
_cell.angle_beta   90.00
_cell.angle_gamma   90.00
#
_symmetry.space_group_name_H-M   'P 1'
#
loop_
_entity.id
_entity.type
_entity.pdbx_description
1 polymer ?
#
loop_
_entity_poly.entity_id
_entity_poly.type
_entity_poly.pdbx_seq_one_letter_code
_entity_poly.pdbx_strand_id
1 'polypeptide(L)'
;LSDKSATRVEEVLASAAAKKVKKLAASSKKMLGAHVSAAGGLENAVYNAAEIGCRAFALFLRNQRSWNSKPMEEDTVERFKTAVNVSSIEYSP
;
A
#
# COMPACT_ATOMS: atom_id res chain seq x y z
N LEU A 1 22.88 -8.67 -1.29
CA LEU A 1 21.83 -8.74 -2.33
C LEU A 1 20.96 -7.52 -2.18
N SER A 2 20.92 -6.68 -3.22
CA SER A 2 20.34 -5.33 -3.22
C SER A 2 18.88 -5.34 -2.75
N ASP A 3 18.59 -4.49 -1.77
CA ASP A 3 17.30 -4.34 -1.09
C ASP A 3 16.28 -3.68 -2.04
N LYS A 4 15.69 -4.48 -2.94
CA LYS A 4 14.76 -4.00 -3.98
C LYS A 4 13.55 -3.26 -3.40
N SER A 5 13.20 -3.57 -2.16
CA SER A 5 12.16 -2.94 -1.33
C SER A 5 12.44 -1.45 -1.11
N ALA A 6 13.68 -1.09 -0.75
CA ALA A 6 14.06 0.29 -0.47
C ALA A 6 14.03 1.18 -1.73
N THR A 7 14.51 0.65 -2.86
CA THR A 7 14.43 1.36 -4.15
C THR A 7 13.00 1.62 -4.60
N ARG A 8 12.09 0.66 -4.36
CA ARG A 8 10.66 0.80 -4.72
C ARG A 8 9.96 1.87 -3.87
N VAL A 9 10.30 1.95 -2.59
CA VAL A 9 9.77 2.98 -1.68
C VAL A 9 10.12 4.38 -2.15
N GLU A 10 11.38 4.62 -2.51
CA GLU A 10 11.82 5.94 -2.99
C GLU A 10 11.15 6.33 -4.31
N GLU A 11 11.04 5.40 -5.27
CA GLU A 11 10.32 5.63 -6.53
C GLU A 11 8.85 6.01 -6.29
N VAL A 12 8.19 5.29 -5.38
CA VAL A 12 6.78 5.50 -5.05
C VAL A 12 6.54 6.86 -4.40
N LEU A 13 7.39 7.28 -3.47
CA LEU A 13 7.33 8.61 -2.85
C LEU A 13 7.68 9.73 -3.84
N ALA A 14 8.52 9.44 -4.84
CA ALA A 14 8.91 10.39 -5.86
C ALA A 14 7.79 10.67 -6.90
N SER A 15 6.80 9.77 -7.05
CA SER A 15 5.71 9.84 -8.05
C SER A 15 5.05 11.23 -8.13
N ALA A 16 5.09 11.81 -9.34
CA ALA A 16 4.47 13.10 -9.62
C ALA A 16 2.93 13.03 -9.57
N ALA A 17 2.36 11.89 -9.96
CA ALA A 17 0.92 11.65 -9.88
C ALA A 17 0.46 11.67 -8.41
N ALA A 18 1.19 11.00 -7.53
CA ALA A 18 0.90 10.98 -6.10
C ALA A 18 0.90 12.39 -5.48
N LYS A 19 1.90 13.21 -5.81
CA LYS A 19 2.00 14.60 -5.33
C LYS A 19 0.81 15.46 -5.79
N LYS A 20 0.37 15.28 -7.04
CA LYS A 20 -0.81 16.00 -7.58
C LYS A 20 -2.08 15.60 -6.85
N VAL A 21 -2.32 14.30 -6.65
CA VAL A 21 -3.51 13.78 -5.95
C VAL A 21 -3.51 14.19 -4.48
N LYS A 22 -2.38 14.06 -3.77
CA LYS A 22 -2.26 14.52 -2.37
C LYS A 22 -2.52 16.02 -2.24
N LYS A 23 -2.02 16.86 -3.15
CA LYS A 23 -2.27 18.31 -3.14
C LYS A 23 -3.75 18.64 -3.36
N LEU A 24 -4.42 17.94 -4.26
CA LEU A 24 -5.86 18.10 -4.51
C LEU A 24 -6.71 17.61 -3.33
N ALA A 25 -6.30 16.51 -2.70
CA ALA A 25 -7.03 15.89 -1.59
C ALA A 25 -6.81 16.59 -0.24
N ALA A 26 -5.82 17.49 -0.12
CA ALA A 26 -5.49 18.18 1.13
C ALA A 26 -6.64 19.03 1.70
N SER A 27 -7.54 19.52 0.84
CA SER A 27 -8.68 20.35 1.25
C SER A 27 -9.90 19.55 1.74
N SER A 28 -9.90 18.22 1.62
CA SER A 28 -11.05 17.37 1.93
C SER A 28 -10.73 16.35 3.01
N LYS A 29 -11.70 16.05 3.89
CA LYS A 29 -11.61 14.92 4.84
C LYS A 29 -12.03 13.58 4.23
N LYS A 30 -12.41 13.55 2.95
CA LYS A 30 -12.88 12.33 2.28
C LYS A 30 -11.70 11.38 2.05
N MET A 31 -11.90 10.12 2.41
CA MET A 31 -10.95 9.05 2.12
C MET A 31 -11.31 8.41 0.78
N LEU A 32 -10.53 8.74 -0.24
CA LEU A 32 -10.67 8.17 -1.58
C LEU A 32 -9.49 7.25 -1.87
N GLY A 33 -9.82 6.14 -2.51
CA GLY A 33 -8.93 5.03 -2.72
C GLY A 33 -9.31 4.19 -3.92
N ALA A 34 -8.41 3.27 -4.26
CA ALA A 34 -8.62 2.28 -5.30
C ALA A 34 -8.45 0.87 -4.74
N HIS A 35 -9.05 -0.10 -5.42
CA HIS A 35 -8.71 -1.50 -5.21
C HIS A 35 -7.38 -1.79 -5.89
N VAL A 36 -6.36 -2.11 -5.12
CA VAL A 36 -4.98 -2.26 -5.59
C VAL A 36 -4.53 -3.72 -5.52
N SER A 37 -3.63 -4.09 -6.43
CA SER A 37 -3.08 -5.44 -6.46
C SER A 37 -2.04 -5.64 -5.36
N ALA A 38 -2.19 -6.74 -4.62
CA ALA A 38 -1.22 -7.26 -3.64
C ALA A 38 -0.37 -8.41 -4.25
N ALA A 39 -0.28 -8.50 -5.58
CA ALA A 39 0.49 -9.54 -6.24
C ALA A 39 1.97 -9.45 -5.83
N GLY A 40 2.54 -10.59 -5.44
CA GLY A 40 3.95 -10.68 -5.01
C GLY A 40 4.24 -10.17 -3.59
N GLY A 41 3.23 -9.76 -2.82
CA GLY A 41 3.38 -9.30 -1.43
C GLY A 41 2.25 -8.36 -1.01
N LEU A 42 1.81 -8.43 0.25
CA LEU A 42 0.76 -7.54 0.78
C LEU A 42 1.25 -6.08 0.84
N GLU A 43 2.53 -5.88 1.13
CA GLU A 43 3.22 -4.61 1.14
C GLU A 43 3.15 -3.89 -0.22
N ASN A 44 3.10 -4.64 -1.33
CA ASN A 44 3.01 -4.07 -2.67
C ASN A 44 1.69 -3.32 -2.88
N ALA A 45 0.60 -3.75 -2.23
CA ALA A 45 -0.65 -3.02 -2.28
C ALA A 45 -0.49 -1.59 -1.74
N VAL A 46 0.26 -1.44 -0.64
CA VAL A 46 0.53 -0.14 -0.02
C VAL A 46 1.36 0.73 -0.96
N TYR A 47 2.42 0.17 -1.55
CA TYR A 47 3.27 0.89 -2.50
C TYR A 47 2.50 1.34 -3.73
N ASN A 48 1.67 0.47 -4.30
CA ASN A 48 0.82 0.81 -5.44
C ASN A 48 -0.20 1.92 -5.07
N ALA A 49 -0.80 1.87 -3.88
CA ALA A 49 -1.72 2.91 -3.42
C ALA A 49 -1.01 4.26 -3.22
N ALA A 50 0.20 4.23 -2.68
CA ALA A 50 1.03 5.41 -2.47
C ALA A 50 1.51 6.02 -3.80
N GLU A 51 1.81 5.20 -4.81
CA GLU A 51 2.23 5.64 -6.15
C GLU A 51 1.12 6.43 -6.86
N ILE A 52 -0.14 6.04 -6.63
CA ILE A 52 -1.33 6.74 -7.11
C ILE A 52 -1.60 8.01 -6.26
N GLY A 53 -1.15 8.03 -5.00
CA GLY A 53 -1.43 9.10 -4.04
C GLY A 53 -2.78 8.98 -3.34
N CYS A 54 -3.33 7.76 -3.27
CA CYS A 54 -4.57 7.49 -2.56
C CYS A 54 -4.41 7.64 -1.05
N ARG A 55 -5.50 8.01 -0.36
CA ARG A 55 -5.56 8.10 1.10
C ARG A 55 -6.14 6.85 1.76
N ALA A 56 -6.88 6.06 0.99
CA ALA A 56 -7.38 4.75 1.37
C ALA A 56 -7.10 3.78 0.22
N PHE A 57 -7.13 2.48 0.50
CA PHE A 57 -7.05 1.46 -0.54
C PHE A 57 -7.71 0.18 -0.02
N ALA A 58 -8.06 -0.70 -0.96
CA ALA A 58 -8.56 -2.03 -0.65
C ALA A 58 -7.68 -3.07 -1.34
N LEU A 59 -7.49 -4.22 -0.70
CA LEU A 59 -6.76 -5.36 -1.26
C LEU A 59 -7.44 -6.68 -0.88
N PHE A 60 -7.11 -7.75 -1.62
CA PHE A 60 -7.43 -9.10 -1.20
C PHE A 60 -6.27 -9.69 -0.41
N LEU A 61 -6.53 -10.11 0.83
CA LEU A 61 -5.54 -10.75 1.68
C LEU A 61 -5.12 -12.11 1.14
N ARG A 62 -6.05 -12.87 0.52
CA ARG A 62 -5.85 -14.24 0.02
C ARG A 62 -6.64 -14.53 -1.25
N ASN A 63 -6.35 -15.66 -1.89
CA ASN A 63 -7.04 -16.13 -3.09
C ASN A 63 -8.52 -16.44 -2.80
N GLN A 64 -9.42 -15.77 -3.51
CA GLN A 64 -10.88 -15.89 -3.38
C GLN A 64 -11.46 -17.23 -3.86
N ARG A 65 -10.68 -18.05 -4.57
CA ARG A 65 -11.15 -19.32 -5.17
C ARG A 65 -10.98 -20.55 -4.27
N SER A 66 -10.24 -20.44 -3.16
CA SER A 66 -9.92 -21.57 -2.28
C SER A 66 -10.39 -21.34 -0.85
N TRP A 67 -10.97 -22.37 -0.24
CA TRP A 67 -11.34 -22.38 1.16
C TRP A 67 -10.14 -22.67 2.08
N ASN A 68 -9.18 -23.47 1.60
CA ASN A 68 -7.98 -23.77 2.35
C ASN A 68 -6.92 -22.71 2.08
N SER A 69 -6.38 -22.12 3.15
CA SER A 69 -5.41 -21.05 3.05
C SER A 69 -4.44 -21.09 4.24
N LYS A 70 -3.14 -20.96 3.94
CA LYS A 70 -2.09 -20.96 4.95
C LYS A 70 -2.27 -19.81 5.94
N PRO A 71 -2.00 -20.03 7.24
CA PRO A 71 -1.88 -18.95 8.22
C PRO A 71 -0.98 -17.82 7.73
N MET A 72 -1.23 -16.61 8.20
CA MET A 72 -0.42 -15.45 7.81
C MET A 72 0.86 -15.45 8.63
N GLU A 73 2.00 -15.39 7.95
CA GLU A 73 3.31 -15.30 8.59
C GLU A 73 3.49 -13.91 9.23
N GLU A 74 4.05 -13.88 10.44
CA GLU A 74 4.24 -12.65 11.22
C GLU A 74 5.13 -11.64 10.48
N ASP A 75 6.16 -12.15 9.81
CA ASP A 75 7.08 -11.39 8.95
C ASP A 75 6.36 -10.66 7.78
N THR A 76 5.25 -11.21 7.27
CA THR A 76 4.42 -10.52 6.26
C THR A 76 3.61 -9.38 6.88
N VAL A 77 3.15 -9.57 8.12
CA VAL A 77 2.43 -8.52 8.86
C VAL A 77 3.38 -7.36 9.19
N GLU A 78 4.62 -7.65 9.58
CA GLU A 78 5.64 -6.65 9.86
C GLU A 78 6.02 -5.84 8.62
N ARG A 79 6.23 -6.51 7.47
CA ARG A 79 6.45 -5.81 6.20
C ARG A 79 5.29 -4.89 5.83
N PHE A 80 4.06 -5.36 5.98
CA PHE A 80 2.87 -4.56 5.68
C PHE A 80 2.79 -3.32 6.58
N LYS A 81 2.96 -3.48 7.90
CA LYS A 81 2.97 -2.36 8.86
C LYS A 81 4.07 -1.34 8.54
N THR A 82 5.26 -1.83 8.19
CA THR A 82 6.39 -0.99 7.80
C THR A 82 6.05 -0.19 6.53
N ALA A 83 5.48 -0.83 5.51
CA ALA A 83 5.06 -0.16 4.29
C ALA A 83 3.99 0.91 4.55
N VAL A 84 3.01 0.64 5.40
CA VAL A 84 1.97 1.62 5.78
C VAL A 84 2.60 2.83 6.46
N ASN A 85 3.49 2.62 7.44
CA ASN A 85 4.16 3.69 8.15
C ASN A 85 4.97 4.61 7.21
N VAL A 86 5.72 4.00 6.28
CA VAL A 86 6.54 4.75 5.31
C VAL A 86 5.69 5.52 4.29
N SER A 87 4.56 4.96 3.87
CA SER A 87 3.67 5.58 2.87
C SER A 87 2.86 6.77 3.38
N SER A 88 2.89 7.04 4.70
CA SER A 88 2.07 8.05 5.37
C SER A 88 0.57 7.86 5.18
N ILE A 89 0.12 6.62 4.94
CA ILE A 89 -1.31 6.29 4.91
C ILE A 89 -1.76 6.09 6.35
N GLU A 90 -2.67 6.96 6.79
CA GLU A 90 -3.15 6.99 8.17
C GLU A 90 -4.02 5.75 8.44
N TYR A 91 -3.68 4.99 9.48
CA TYR A 91 -4.50 3.89 9.98
C TYR A 91 -5.51 4.44 10.99
N SER A 92 -6.80 4.43 10.64
CA SER A 92 -7.89 4.67 11.60
C SER A 92 -8.44 3.31 12.06
N PRO A 93 -8.42 3.00 13.37
CA PRO A 93 -9.09 1.82 13.92
C PRO A 93 -10.62 1.90 13.80
#